data_AF-A0A7X3MDY5-F1
#
_entry.id   AF-A0A7X3MDY5-F1
#
_cell.length_a   1.000
_cell.length_b   1.000
_cell.length_c   1.000
_cell.angle_alpha   90.00
_cell.angle_beta   90.00
_cell.angle_gamma   90.00
#
_symmetry.space_group_name_H-M   'P 1'
#
loop_
_entity.id
_entity.type
_entity.pdbx_description
1 polymer ?
#
loop_
_entity_poly.entity_id
_entity_poly.type
_entity_poly.pdbx_seq_one_letter_code
_entity_poly.pdbx_strand_id
1 'polypeptide(L)'
;MIILSFNDNEEDACERILHNIHDDFCYDCSDILGKATSFHIGALEIDADKKNVTVNNIEIGLTHIEFEILYLLAQSPGRIYSKEQIYDIVWQEPYSGDYNIVMSHIRHIREKIEDNPGKPLYIQTVWGIGYRFNKI
;
A
#
# COMPACT_ATOMS: atom_id res chain seq x y z
N MET A 1 32.33 -10.47 26.62
CA MET A 1 32.61 -9.20 27.31
C MET A 1 32.67 -8.07 26.28
N ILE A 2 31.49 -7.55 25.92
CA ILE A 2 31.18 -6.12 26.03
C ILE A 2 29.91 -6.18 26.89
N ILE A 3 30.03 -5.79 28.15
CA ILE A 3 28.91 -5.75 29.08
C ILE A 3 28.31 -4.36 28.92
N LEU A 4 27.16 -4.25 28.26
CA LEU A 4 26.32 -3.07 28.41
C LEU A 4 25.58 -3.24 29.73
N SER A 5 26.15 -2.61 30.75
CA SER A 5 25.55 -2.45 32.07
C SER A 5 24.30 -1.60 31.91
N PHE A 6 23.14 -2.20 32.14
CA PHE A 6 21.94 -1.44 32.48
C PHE A 6 22.14 -0.84 33.87
N ASN A 7 22.14 0.49 33.94
CA ASN A 7 21.63 1.27 35.08
C ASN A 7 21.78 2.76 34.74
N ASP A 8 20.68 3.36 34.30
CA ASP A 8 19.94 4.39 35.06
C ASP A 8 19.13 5.24 34.07
N ASN A 9 17.82 5.32 34.35
CA ASN A 9 16.72 5.95 33.62
C ASN A 9 16.31 5.30 32.29
N GLU A 10 15.37 4.35 32.39
CA GLU A 10 14.65 3.71 31.27
C GLU A 10 13.79 4.66 30.40
N GLU A 11 13.87 5.98 30.59
CA GLU A 11 13.03 6.96 29.89
C GLU A 11 13.79 7.77 28.81
N ASP A 12 15.12 7.94 28.93
CA ASP A 12 15.92 8.76 27.98
C ASP A 12 16.45 7.97 26.76
N ALA A 13 16.53 6.64 26.86
CA ALA A 13 17.01 5.79 25.77
C ALA A 13 16.02 5.71 24.61
N CYS A 14 14.72 5.80 24.91
CA CYS A 14 13.64 5.73 23.93
C CYS A 14 13.60 6.96 23.01
N GLU A 15 13.85 8.16 23.54
CA GLU A 15 13.87 9.39 22.72
C GLU A 15 14.99 9.40 21.68
N ARG A 16 16.17 8.84 22.02
CA ARG A 16 17.30 8.76 21.08
C ARG A 16 17.13 7.71 19.98
N ILE A 17 16.32 6.67 20.24
CA ILE A 17 15.95 5.68 19.24
C ILE A 17 14.91 6.27 18.29
N LEU A 18 13.93 7.02 18.81
CA LEU A 18 12.91 7.71 18.00
C LEU A 18 13.52 8.75 17.04
N HIS A 19 14.52 9.51 17.47
CA HIS A 19 15.13 10.55 16.63
C HIS A 19 15.99 9.98 15.46
N ASN A 20 16.38 8.70 15.50
CA ASN A 20 17.18 8.06 14.43
C ASN A 20 16.35 7.20 13.46
N ILE A 21 15.04 7.05 13.69
CA ILE A 21 14.11 6.40 12.74
C ILE A 21 13.49 7.45 11.78
N HIS A 22 13.84 8.72 11.98
CA HIS A 22 13.20 9.88 11.39
C HIS A 22 13.57 10.17 9.92
N ASP A 23 13.88 9.14 9.12
CA ASP A 23 14.00 9.26 7.67
C ASP A 23 13.20 8.24 6.85
N ASP A 24 12.47 7.27 7.45
CA ASP A 24 11.59 6.38 6.65
C ASP A 24 10.28 5.89 7.33
N PHE A 25 9.98 6.25 8.57
CA PHE A 25 8.69 5.88 9.18
C PHE A 25 8.16 6.94 10.15
N CYS A 26 7.13 7.69 9.71
CA CYS A 26 6.36 8.60 10.56
C CYS A 26 5.51 7.82 11.58
N TYR A 27 6.12 7.48 12.72
CA TYR A 27 5.41 7.24 13.98
C TYR A 27 5.58 8.45 14.88
N ASP A 28 4.70 9.42 14.70
CA ASP A 28 4.40 10.39 15.75
C ASP A 28 3.29 9.81 16.64
N CYS A 29 3.55 9.78 17.95
CA CYS A 29 2.74 9.14 18.98
C CYS A 29 1.81 10.14 19.66
N SER A 30 1.05 10.91 18.88
CA SER A 30 0.06 11.85 19.42
C SER A 30 -1.40 11.42 19.25
N ASP A 31 -1.69 10.16 18.87
CA ASP A 31 -3.05 9.63 18.76
C ASP A 31 -3.18 8.26 19.45
N ILE A 32 -3.51 8.25 20.74
CA ILE A 32 -3.91 7.05 21.51
C ILE A 32 -5.34 6.57 21.10
N LEU A 33 -5.92 7.14 20.03
CA LEU A 33 -7.15 6.66 19.37
C LEU A 33 -6.84 6.30 17.91
N GLY A 34 -6.72 5.00 17.62
CA GLY A 34 -6.92 4.38 16.29
C GLY A 34 -6.49 5.22 15.09
N LYS A 35 -5.20 5.18 14.74
CA LYS A 35 -4.70 5.64 13.44
C LYS A 35 -5.34 4.80 12.34
N ALA A 36 -6.51 5.21 11.88
CA ALA A 36 -7.16 4.61 10.72
C ALA A 36 -6.23 4.81 9.52
N THR A 37 -5.63 3.73 9.04
CA THR A 37 -4.84 3.75 7.81
C THR A 37 -5.77 3.76 6.60
N SER A 38 -6.66 4.75 6.54
CA SER A 38 -7.63 4.91 5.46
C SER A 38 -7.16 5.92 4.42
N PHE A 39 -7.24 5.54 3.15
CA PHE A 39 -6.94 6.38 2.00
C PHE A 39 -8.26 6.76 1.33
N HIS A 40 -8.48 8.04 1.09
CA HIS A 40 -9.65 8.54 0.38
C HIS A 40 -9.23 9.29 -0.87
N ILE A 41 -9.63 8.80 -2.05
CA ILE A 41 -9.33 9.41 -3.33
C ILE A 41 -10.61 9.39 -4.18
N GLY A 42 -11.18 10.56 -4.45
CA GLY A 42 -12.42 10.68 -5.20
C GLY A 42 -13.56 9.90 -4.52
N ALA A 43 -14.10 8.89 -5.20
CA ALA A 43 -15.15 8.03 -4.65
C ALA A 43 -14.61 6.77 -3.95
N LEU A 44 -13.31 6.50 -4.05
CA LEU A 44 -12.65 5.31 -3.54
C LEU A 44 -12.14 5.55 -2.12
N GLU A 45 -12.47 4.65 -1.21
CA GLU A 45 -11.90 4.58 0.13
C GLU A 45 -11.24 3.21 0.33
N ILE A 46 -10.04 3.19 0.89
CA ILE A 46 -9.28 1.97 1.21
C ILE A 46 -8.95 2.02 2.70
N ASP A 47 -9.48 1.08 3.48
CA ASP A 47 -9.15 0.90 4.89
C ASP A 47 -8.15 -0.25 5.01
N ALA A 48 -6.89 0.07 5.34
CA ALA A 48 -5.83 -0.93 5.36
C ALA A 48 -5.91 -1.87 6.57
N ASP A 49 -6.38 -1.37 7.72
CA ASP A 49 -6.53 -2.15 8.94
C ASP A 49 -7.60 -3.23 8.77
N LYS A 50 -8.72 -2.89 8.12
CA LYS A 50 -9.81 -3.82 7.82
C LYS A 50 -9.64 -4.58 6.51
N LYS A 51 -8.62 -4.26 5.72
CA LYS A 51 -8.45 -4.71 4.32
C LYS A 51 -9.73 -4.54 3.51
N ASN A 52 -10.37 -3.38 3.66
CA ASN A 52 -11.65 -3.07 3.06
C ASN A 52 -11.51 -1.99 2.00
N VAL A 53 -12.36 -2.06 0.97
CA VAL A 53 -12.42 -1.04 -0.08
C VAL A 53 -13.87 -0.69 -0.32
N THR A 54 -14.17 0.61 -0.37
CA THR A 54 -15.49 1.10 -0.75
C THR A 54 -15.39 2.05 -1.94
N VAL A 55 -16.42 2.03 -2.79
CA VAL A 55 -16.61 3.01 -3.86
C VAL A 55 -17.98 3.62 -3.71
N ASN A 56 -18.05 4.96 -3.62
CA ASN A 56 -19.30 5.68 -3.32
C ASN A 56 -20.02 5.15 -2.05
N ASN A 57 -19.24 4.83 -1.00
CA ASN A 57 -19.72 4.22 0.25
C ASN A 57 -20.34 2.81 0.09
N ILE A 58 -20.12 2.13 -1.05
CA ILE A 58 -20.53 0.75 -1.27
C ILE A 58 -19.29 -0.13 -1.16
N GLU A 59 -19.35 -1.13 -0.28
CA GLU A 59 -18.26 -2.09 -0.09
C GLU A 59 -18.02 -2.93 -1.36
N ILE A 60 -16.74 -3.03 -1.75
CA ILE A 60 -16.29 -3.75 -2.94
C ILE A 60 -15.51 -5.00 -2.51
N GLY A 61 -16.00 -6.16 -2.94
CA GLY A 61 -15.35 -7.45 -2.70
C GLY A 61 -14.08 -7.64 -3.53
N LEU A 62 -12.92 -7.37 -2.94
CA LEU A 62 -11.62 -7.74 -3.48
C LEU A 62 -11.13 -9.07 -2.87
N THR A 63 -10.46 -9.87 -3.69
CA THR A 63 -9.62 -10.95 -3.17
C THR A 63 -8.41 -10.38 -2.45
N HIS A 64 -7.75 -11.18 -1.62
CA HIS A 64 -6.56 -10.76 -0.90
C HIS A 64 -5.49 -10.16 -1.83
N ILE A 65 -5.16 -10.85 -2.93
CA ILE A 65 -4.15 -10.39 -3.90
C ILE A 65 -4.58 -9.10 -4.60
N GLU A 66 -5.85 -8.97 -4.98
CA GLU A 66 -6.35 -7.73 -5.59
C GLU A 66 -6.23 -6.54 -4.64
N PHE A 67 -6.55 -6.76 -3.36
CA PHE A 67 -6.39 -5.76 -2.32
C PHE A 67 -4.91 -5.35 -2.17
N GLU A 68 -4.00 -6.31 -2.03
CA GLU A 68 -2.57 -6.01 -1.86
C GLU A 68 -1.98 -5.24 -3.06
N ILE A 69 -2.39 -5.59 -4.30
CA ILE A 69 -1.98 -4.82 -5.50
C ILE A 69 -2.53 -3.40 -5.45
N LEU A 70 -3.83 -3.23 -5.18
CA LEU A 70 -4.45 -1.90 -5.11
C LEU A 70 -3.77 -1.05 -4.02
N TYR A 71 -3.56 -1.63 -2.85
CA TYR A 71 -2.95 -0.99 -1.70
C TYR A 71 -1.51 -0.56 -2.00
N LEU A 72 -0.69 -1.43 -2.58
CA LEU A 72 0.68 -1.12 -3.01
C LEU A 72 0.74 0.10 -3.93
N LEU A 73 -0.15 0.15 -4.92
CA LEU A 73 -0.22 1.27 -5.85
C LEU A 73 -0.69 2.55 -5.15
N ALA A 74 -1.74 2.46 -4.33
CA ALA A 74 -2.36 3.58 -3.63
C ALA A 74 -1.47 4.18 -2.53
N GLN A 75 -0.57 3.41 -1.93
CA GLN A 75 0.38 3.90 -0.92
C GLN A 75 1.40 4.90 -1.50
N SER A 76 1.64 4.88 -2.81
CA SER A 76 2.54 5.81 -3.48
C SER A 76 1.91 6.40 -4.75
N PRO A 77 0.91 7.30 -4.64
CA PRO A 77 0.22 7.86 -5.79
C PRO A 77 1.17 8.48 -6.81
N GLY A 78 1.02 8.09 -8.07
CA GLY A 78 1.82 8.52 -9.21
C GLY A 78 3.18 7.82 -9.36
N ARG A 79 3.63 7.02 -8.39
CA ARG A 79 4.77 6.12 -8.59
C ARG A 79 4.38 5.02 -9.57
N ILE A 80 5.29 4.71 -10.49
CA ILE A 80 5.10 3.66 -11.50
C ILE A 80 5.75 2.40 -10.98
N TYR A 81 5.02 1.29 -11.04
CA TYR A 81 5.51 -0.05 -10.76
C TYR A 81 5.41 -0.91 -12.01
N SER A 82 6.49 -1.61 -12.35
CA SER A 82 6.47 -2.61 -13.41
C SER A 82 5.67 -3.86 -12.98
N LYS A 83 5.34 -4.74 -13.93
CA LYS A 83 4.58 -5.97 -13.62
C LYS A 83 5.41 -6.90 -12.72
N GLU A 84 6.71 -6.94 -12.98
CA GLU A 84 7.72 -7.67 -12.23
C GLU A 84 7.77 -7.14 -10.80
N GLN A 85 7.87 -5.82 -10.62
CA GLN A 85 7.89 -5.21 -9.28
C GLN A 85 6.60 -5.49 -8.49
N ILE A 86 5.44 -5.39 -9.13
CA ILE A 86 4.16 -5.70 -8.46
C ILE A 86 4.14 -7.16 -8.02
N TYR A 87 4.56 -8.08 -8.91
CA TYR A 87 4.63 -9.50 -8.60
C TYR A 87 5.56 -9.77 -7.42
N ASP A 88 6.81 -9.30 -7.50
CA ASP A 88 7.84 -9.57 -6.49
C ASP A 88 7.42 -9.07 -5.10
N ILE A 89 6.79 -7.89 -5.02
CA ILE A 89 6.34 -7.30 -3.76
C ILE A 89 5.12 -8.04 -3.19
N VAL A 90 4.15 -8.38 -4.03
CA VAL A 90 2.87 -8.96 -3.57
C VAL A 90 2.97 -10.45 -3.29
N TRP A 91 3.74 -11.20 -4.09
CA TRP A 91 3.89 -12.65 -3.91
C TRP A 91 5.04 -13.03 -2.96
N GLN A 92 6.08 -12.21 -2.84
CA GLN A 92 7.26 -12.48 -1.98
C GLN A 92 7.91 -13.86 -2.21
N GLU A 93 7.74 -14.41 -3.41
CA GLU A 93 8.22 -15.74 -3.79
C GLU A 93 9.09 -15.67 -5.05
N PRO A 94 9.97 -16.67 -5.26
CA PRO A 94 10.75 -16.76 -6.50
C PRO A 94 9.83 -16.78 -7.72
N TYR A 95 10.17 -15.98 -8.73
CA TYR A 95 9.41 -15.85 -9.96
C TYR A 95 8.94 -17.19 -10.54
N SER A 96 7.61 -17.34 -10.68
CA SER A 96 7.01 -18.57 -11.20
C SER A 96 6.93 -18.67 -12.73
N GLY A 97 7.38 -17.64 -13.47
CA GLY A 97 7.42 -17.69 -14.94
C GLY A 97 6.34 -16.89 -15.67
N ASP A 98 5.34 -16.33 -14.98
CA ASP A 98 4.26 -15.59 -15.63
C ASP A 98 3.80 -14.31 -14.89
N TYR A 99 4.44 -13.17 -15.21
CA TYR A 99 4.00 -11.85 -14.74
C TYR A 99 2.66 -11.40 -15.35
N ASN A 100 2.10 -12.11 -16.34
CA ASN A 100 0.81 -11.75 -16.92
C ASN A 100 -0.33 -11.94 -15.91
N ILE A 101 -0.14 -12.74 -14.85
CA ILE A 101 -1.10 -12.86 -13.76
C ILE A 101 -1.43 -11.49 -13.13
N VAL A 102 -0.42 -10.61 -13.00
CA VAL A 102 -0.61 -9.22 -12.52
C VAL A 102 -1.60 -8.47 -13.42
N MET A 103 -1.53 -8.66 -14.74
CA MET A 103 -2.45 -7.99 -15.67
C MET A 103 -3.89 -8.48 -15.51
N SER A 104 -4.09 -9.77 -15.23
CA SER A 104 -5.39 -10.33 -14.90
C SER A 104 -5.98 -9.68 -13.65
N HIS A 105 -5.19 -9.59 -12.57
CA HIS A 105 -5.63 -8.93 -11.33
C HIS A 105 -5.91 -7.44 -11.53
N ILE A 106 -5.04 -6.69 -12.23
CA ILE A 106 -5.28 -5.27 -12.53
C ILE A 106 -6.58 -5.09 -13.31
N ARG A 107 -6.87 -5.97 -14.27
CA ARG A 107 -8.14 -5.95 -15.00
C ARG A 107 -9.33 -6.18 -14.07
N HIS A 108 -9.30 -7.21 -13.23
CA HIS A 108 -10.39 -7.50 -12.30
C HIS A 108 -10.58 -6.38 -11.26
N ILE A 109 -9.50 -5.78 -10.75
CA ILE A 109 -9.59 -4.62 -9.85
C ILE A 109 -10.33 -3.49 -10.57
N ARG A 110 -9.93 -3.15 -11.80
CA ARG A 110 -10.60 -2.09 -12.57
C ARG A 110 -12.07 -2.38 -12.83
N GLU A 111 -12.41 -3.63 -13.18
CA GLU A 111 -13.80 -4.08 -13.35
C GLU A 111 -14.65 -3.88 -12.08
N LYS A 112 -14.02 -3.85 -10.90
CA LYS A 112 -14.70 -3.69 -9.61
C LYS A 112 -14.74 -2.26 -9.08
N ILE A 113 -13.70 -1.46 -9.30
CA ILE A 113 -13.56 -0.13 -8.67
C ILE A 113 -13.76 1.05 -9.63
N GLU A 114 -13.65 0.83 -10.94
CA GLU A 114 -13.74 1.90 -11.95
C GLU A 114 -15.14 1.94 -12.56
N ASP A 115 -15.67 3.14 -12.80
CA ASP A 115 -16.91 3.30 -13.56
C ASP A 115 -16.77 2.77 -15.01
N ASN A 116 -15.58 2.92 -15.59
CA ASN A 116 -15.23 2.40 -16.91
C ASN A 116 -13.81 1.78 -16.90
N PRO A 117 -13.69 0.44 -16.89
CA PRO A 117 -12.39 -0.23 -16.87
C PRO A 117 -11.49 0.06 -18.08
N GLY A 118 -12.08 0.46 -19.22
CA GLY A 118 -11.35 0.86 -20.43
C GLY A 118 -10.83 2.30 -20.40
N LYS A 119 -11.28 3.11 -19.44
CA LYS A 119 -10.81 4.47 -19.18
C LYS A 119 -10.57 4.64 -17.67
N PRO A 120 -9.60 3.89 -17.10
CA PRO A 120 -9.45 3.80 -15.65
C PRO A 120 -8.98 5.13 -15.07
N LEU A 121 -9.67 5.56 -14.01
CA LEU A 121 -9.39 6.78 -13.27
C LEU A 121 -8.32 6.52 -12.20
N TYR A 122 -8.44 5.42 -11.44
CA TYR A 122 -7.58 5.13 -10.30
C TYR A 122 -6.29 4.42 -10.72
N ILE A 123 -6.38 3.25 -11.35
CA ILE A 123 -5.19 2.48 -11.76
C ILE A 123 -4.91 2.73 -13.23
N GLN A 124 -3.89 3.54 -13.53
CA GLN A 124 -3.52 3.91 -14.89
C GLN A 124 -2.43 3.00 -15.46
N THR A 125 -2.54 2.67 -16.74
CA THR A 125 -1.47 2.00 -17.49
C THR A 125 -0.47 3.03 -17.98
N VAL A 126 0.81 2.82 -17.71
CA VAL A 126 1.92 3.52 -18.36
C VAL A 126 2.51 2.58 -19.41
N TRP A 127 2.19 2.84 -20.68
CA TRP A 127 2.51 1.96 -21.80
C TRP A 127 4.01 1.61 -21.85
N GLY A 128 4.30 0.32 -21.94
CA GLY A 128 5.67 -0.21 -21.99
C GLY A 128 6.42 -0.20 -20.65
N ILE A 129 5.84 0.33 -19.57
CA ILE A 129 6.51 0.48 -18.27
C ILE A 129 5.77 -0.30 -17.18
N GLY A 130 4.47 -0.09 -17.01
CA GLY A 130 3.72 -0.73 -15.94
C GLY A 130 2.44 0.00 -15.54
N TYR A 131 2.19 0.08 -14.23
CA TYR A 131 0.99 0.66 -13.65
C TYR A 131 1.32 1.70 -12.59
N ARG A 132 0.42 2.67 -12.42
CA ARG A 132 0.49 3.64 -11.35
C ARG A 132 -0.90 3.91 -10.79
N PHE A 133 -0.96 4.29 -9.53
CA PHE A 133 -2.15 4.91 -8.99
C PHE A 133 -2.18 6.39 -9.36
N ASN A 134 -3.35 6.94 -9.67
CA ASN A 134 -3.50 8.33 -10.09
C ASN A 134 -3.42 9.30 -8.89
N LYS A 135 -2.92 10.52 -9.11
CA LYS A 135 -2.72 11.56 -8.07
C LYS A 135 -3.92 12.52 -7.93
N ILE A 136 -5.14 12.02 -8.13
CA ILE A 136 -6.36 12.83 -8.27
C ILE A 136 -6.58 13.70 -7.03
#